data_AF-A0A849KST2-F1
#
_entry.id   AF-A0A849KST2-F1
#
_cell.length_a   1.000
_cell.length_b   1.000
_cell.length_c   1.000
_cell.angle_alpha   90.00
_cell.angle_beta   90.00
_cell.angle_gamma   90.00
#
_symmetry.space_group_name_H-M   'P 1'
#
loop_
_entity.id
_entity.type
_entity.pdbx_description
1 polymer ?
#
loop_
_entity_poly.entity_id
_entity_poly.type
_entity_poly.pdbx_seq_one_letter_code
_entity_poly.pdbx_strand_id
1 'polypeptide(L)'
;MALPDFSHELAALLEHTARTAIAIRQHSPYSRPAGLSEPPENQYDLLWLADSLHNFDSLGRAIIEQNPDRIVFACDLLSSLYQRYGSEKNNSKDTFERARKYGISLDHAIDLFNQIRLKAADCQKPEQRGVHHGN
;
A
#
# COMPACT_ATOMS: atom_id res chain seq x y z
N MET A 1 9.54 21.24 -11.39
CA MET A 1 8.79 21.42 -10.13
C MET A 1 9.33 20.40 -9.16
N ALA A 2 9.70 20.77 -7.93
CA ALA A 2 10.22 19.81 -6.97
C ALA A 2 9.06 18.93 -6.43
N LEU A 3 9.30 17.62 -6.29
CA LEU A 3 8.35 16.69 -5.68
C LEU A 3 8.10 17.08 -4.21
N PRO A 4 6.90 16.83 -3.64
CA PRO A 4 6.68 16.99 -2.21
C PRO A 4 7.61 16.07 -1.41
N ASP A 5 7.90 16.45 -0.17
CA ASP A 5 8.53 15.56 0.77
C ASP A 5 7.53 14.47 1.22
N PHE A 6 7.88 13.22 0.93
CA PHE A 6 7.13 12.01 1.32
C PHE A 6 7.80 11.22 2.45
N SER A 7 8.81 11.77 3.12
CA SER A 7 9.64 11.02 4.08
C SER A 7 8.82 10.33 5.16
N HIS A 8 7.78 10.98 5.69
CA HIS A 8 6.90 10.41 6.70
C HIS A 8 6.04 9.26 6.14
N GLU A 9 5.41 9.46 4.98
CA GLU A 9 4.58 8.44 4.34
C GLU A 9 5.40 7.22 3.90
N LEU A 10 6.61 7.44 3.39
CA LEU A 10 7.53 6.37 3.01
C LEU A 10 8.06 5.61 4.22
N ALA A 11 8.30 6.29 5.35
CA ALA A 11 8.66 5.62 6.61
C ALA A 11 7.52 4.72 7.11
N ALA A 12 6.27 5.19 7.07
CA ALA A 12 5.11 4.41 7.44
C ALA A 12 4.86 3.23 6.46
N LEU A 13 5.07 3.44 5.15
CA LEU A 13 4.99 2.37 4.15
C LEU A 13 6.08 1.31 4.33
N LEU A 14 7.29 1.71 4.73
CA LEU A 14 8.38 0.80 5.06
C LEU A 14 8.03 -0.05 6.30
N GLU A 15 7.45 0.57 7.32
CA GLU A 15 6.95 -0.14 8.51
C GLU A 15 5.86 -1.16 8.12
N HIS A 16 4.89 -0.75 7.30
CA HIS A 16 3.87 -1.64 6.78
C HIS A 16 4.48 -2.81 6.00
N THR A 17 5.47 -2.54 5.14
CA THR A 17 6.20 -3.56 4.38
C THR A 17 6.88 -4.57 5.31
N ALA A 18 7.54 -4.09 6.38
CA ALA A 18 8.19 -4.96 7.36
C ALA A 18 7.18 -5.84 8.10
N ARG A 19 6.02 -5.29 8.49
CA ARG A 19 4.94 -6.06 9.13
C ARG A 19 4.37 -7.12 8.19
N THR A 20 4.16 -6.80 6.92
CA THR A 20 3.75 -7.76 5.89
C THR A 20 4.79 -8.87 5.70
N ALA A 21 6.08 -8.53 5.67
CA ALA A 21 7.16 -9.53 5.62
C ALA A 21 7.18 -10.44 6.86
N ILE A 22 6.90 -9.91 8.06
CA ILE A 22 6.74 -10.71 9.28
C ILE A 22 5.58 -11.69 9.12
N ALA A 23 4.42 -11.24 8.63
CA ALA A 23 3.28 -12.12 8.38
C ALA A 23 3.63 -13.22 7.36
N ILE A 24 4.28 -12.88 6.25
CA ILE A 24 4.76 -13.87 5.26
C ILE A 24 5.65 -14.92 5.94
N ARG A 25 6.62 -14.49 6.75
CA ARG A 25 7.52 -15.41 7.46
C ARG A 25 6.74 -16.35 8.39
N GLN A 26 5.77 -15.83 9.13
CA GLN A 26 4.98 -16.63 10.08
C GLN A 26 4.03 -17.61 9.39
N HIS A 27 3.57 -17.30 8.18
CA HIS A 27 2.74 -18.19 7.37
C HIS A 27 3.56 -19.15 6.49
N SER A 28 4.89 -18.96 6.42
CA SER A 28 5.77 -19.84 5.66
C SER A 28 5.81 -21.27 6.23
N PRO A 29 6.04 -22.29 5.38
CA PRO A 29 6.21 -23.69 5.82
C PRO A 29 7.30 -23.89 6.88
N TYR A 30 8.31 -23.02 6.92
CA TYR A 30 9.44 -23.11 7.84
C TYR A 30 9.11 -22.72 9.28
N SER A 31 8.00 -22.01 9.51
CA SER A 31 7.55 -21.62 10.86
C SER A 31 6.72 -22.71 11.53
N ARG A 32 6.50 -23.85 10.86
CA ARG A 32 5.66 -24.96 11.34
C ARG A 32 6.51 -26.14 11.81
N PRO A 33 6.05 -26.92 12.81
CA PRO A 33 6.66 -28.20 13.15
C PRO A 33 6.70 -29.14 11.94
N ALA A 34 7.82 -29.85 11.77
CA ALA A 34 8.00 -30.77 10.66
C ALA A 34 6.90 -31.85 10.63
N GLY A 35 6.33 -32.10 9.45
CA GLY A 35 5.29 -33.12 9.24
C GLY A 35 3.85 -32.66 9.39
N LEU A 36 3.59 -31.38 9.67
CA LEU A 36 2.24 -30.82 9.67
C LEU A 36 1.90 -30.12 8.35
N SER A 37 0.81 -30.54 7.73
CA SER A 37 0.24 -29.88 6.53
C SER A 37 -0.24 -28.47 6.83
N GLU A 38 -0.32 -27.63 5.79
CA GLU A 38 -0.96 -26.32 5.91
C GLU A 38 -2.44 -26.49 6.23
N PRO A 39 -2.97 -25.77 7.23
CA PRO A 39 -4.41 -25.67 7.38
C PRO A 39 -5.00 -25.11 6.07
N PRO A 40 -6.03 -25.75 5.48
CA PRO A 40 -6.62 -25.33 4.20
C PRO A 40 -7.02 -23.85 4.16
N GLU A 41 -7.35 -23.27 5.31
CA GLU A 41 -7.70 -21.87 5.48
C GLU A 41 -6.54 -20.89 5.21
N ASN A 42 -5.28 -21.32 5.36
CA ASN A 42 -4.09 -20.47 5.25
C ASN A 42 -3.36 -20.61 3.91
N GLN A 43 -3.77 -21.55 3.06
CA GLN A 43 -3.07 -21.91 1.81
C GLN A 43 -2.89 -20.74 0.82
N TYR A 44 -3.68 -19.67 0.98
CA TYR A 44 -3.61 -18.47 0.14
C TYR A 44 -2.95 -17.27 0.85
N ASP A 45 -2.57 -17.39 2.12
CA ASP A 45 -2.07 -16.26 2.91
C ASP A 45 -0.78 -15.71 2.29
N LEU A 46 0.15 -16.60 1.94
CA LEU A 46 1.40 -16.21 1.28
C LEU A 46 1.17 -15.52 -0.06
N LEU A 47 0.19 -15.98 -0.84
CA LEU A 47 -0.16 -15.39 -2.12
C LEU A 47 -0.62 -13.94 -1.93
N TRP A 48 -1.63 -13.71 -1.10
CA TRP A 48 -2.22 -12.37 -0.95
C TRP A 48 -1.29 -11.39 -0.23
N LEU A 49 -0.52 -11.86 0.76
CA LEU A 49 0.48 -11.03 1.41
C LEU A 49 1.61 -10.64 0.44
N ALA A 50 2.11 -11.57 -0.38
CA ALA A 50 3.13 -11.26 -1.38
C ALA A 50 2.60 -10.35 -2.49
N ASP A 51 1.38 -10.60 -2.97
CA ASP A 51 0.70 -9.77 -3.97
C ASP A 51 0.56 -8.33 -3.48
N SER A 52 0.22 -8.12 -2.21
CA SER A 52 0.11 -6.77 -1.63
C SER A 52 1.42 -5.97 -1.64
N LEU A 53 2.57 -6.64 -1.52
CA LEU A 53 3.89 -6.01 -1.61
C LEU A 53 4.31 -5.75 -3.06
N HIS A 54 3.98 -6.67 -3.96
CA HIS A 54 4.36 -6.57 -5.38
C HIS A 54 3.87 -5.26 -6.01
N ASN A 55 2.66 -4.84 -5.63
CA ASN A 55 2.04 -3.64 -6.18
C ASN A 55 2.77 -2.33 -5.80
N PHE A 56 3.63 -2.33 -4.77
CA PHE A 56 4.40 -1.13 -4.37
C PHE A 56 5.48 -0.72 -5.38
N ASP A 57 5.92 -1.62 -6.27
CA ASP A 57 6.90 -1.31 -7.32
C ASP A 57 6.42 -0.14 -8.20
N SER A 58 5.13 -0.14 -8.55
CA SER A 58 4.53 0.91 -9.38
C SER A 58 4.64 2.31 -8.74
N LEU A 59 4.35 2.41 -7.44
CA LEU A 59 4.47 3.65 -6.68
C LEU A 59 5.93 4.07 -6.51
N GLY A 60 6.82 3.13 -6.17
CA GLY A 60 8.25 3.41 -6.02
C GLY A 60 8.88 3.98 -7.30
N ARG A 61 8.56 3.40 -8.46
CA ARG A 61 9.01 3.91 -9.75
C ARG A 61 8.47 5.31 -10.05
N ALA A 62 7.18 5.54 -9.81
CA ALA A 62 6.57 6.85 -10.04
C ALA A 62 7.22 7.97 -9.22
N ILE A 63 7.60 7.65 -7.97
CA ILE A 63 8.33 8.58 -7.08
C ILE A 63 9.75 8.86 -7.62
N ILE A 64 10.49 7.82 -8.02
CA ILE A 64 11.85 7.94 -8.59
C ILE A 64 11.85 8.79 -9.86
N GLU A 65 10.87 8.59 -10.73
CA GLU A 65 10.68 9.34 -11.97
C GLU A 65 10.23 10.79 -11.72
N GLN A 66 9.89 11.14 -10.47
CA GLN A 66 9.39 12.45 -10.07
C GLN A 66 8.18 12.90 -10.90
N ASN A 67 7.27 11.97 -11.19
CA ASN A 67 6.09 12.24 -12.02
C ASN A 67 4.81 12.23 -11.16
N PRO A 68 4.27 13.41 -10.80
CA PRO A 68 3.08 13.51 -9.95
C PRO A 68 1.85 12.78 -10.51
N ASP A 69 1.64 12.79 -11.83
CA ASP A 69 0.51 12.12 -12.47
C ASP A 69 0.60 10.60 -12.25
N ARG A 70 1.80 10.04 -12.41
CA ARG A 70 2.04 8.61 -12.17
C ARG A 70 1.93 8.24 -10.70
N ILE A 71 2.33 9.12 -9.78
CA ILE A 71 2.20 8.90 -8.34
C ILE A 71 0.71 8.86 -7.97
N VAL A 72 -0.09 9.82 -8.44
CA VAL A 72 -1.53 9.85 -8.21
C VAL A 72 -2.19 8.57 -8.72
N PHE A 73 -1.89 8.19 -9.97
CA PHE A 73 -2.41 6.97 -10.58
C PHE A 73 -2.04 5.70 -9.78
N ALA A 74 -0.77 5.58 -9.36
CA ALA A 74 -0.33 4.43 -8.58
C ALA A 74 -1.04 4.35 -7.20
N CYS A 75 -1.23 5.48 -6.53
CA CYS A 75 -1.98 5.53 -5.28
C CYS A 75 -3.46 5.17 -5.44
N ASP A 76 -4.11 5.58 -6.53
CA ASP A 76 -5.50 5.23 -6.83
C ASP A 76 -5.65 3.72 -7.11
N LEU A 77 -4.69 3.15 -7.86
CA LEU A 77 -4.62 1.71 -8.12
C LEU A 77 -4.44 0.91 -6.82
N LEU A 78 -3.48 1.32 -5.98
CA LEU A 78 -3.21 0.68 -4.69
C LEU A 78 -4.40 0.76 -3.73
N SER A 79 -5.05 1.92 -3.63
CA SER A 79 -6.26 2.10 -2.83
C SER A 79 -7.37 1.16 -3.28
N SER A 80 -7.59 1.07 -4.60
CA SER A 80 -8.60 0.18 -5.19
C SER A 80 -8.29 -1.30 -4.92
N LEU A 81 -7.02 -1.72 -5.02
CA LEU A 81 -6.60 -3.08 -4.71
C LEU A 81 -6.80 -3.42 -3.23
N TYR A 82 -6.43 -2.53 -2.32
CA TYR A 82 -6.57 -2.76 -0.89
C TYR A 82 -8.04 -2.79 -0.45
N GLN A 83 -8.91 -2.00 -1.08
CA GLN A 83 -10.36 -2.10 -0.89
C GLN A 83 -10.91 -3.45 -1.39
N ARG A 84 -10.40 -3.96 -2.52
CA ARG A 84 -10.76 -5.29 -3.04
C ARG A 84 -10.34 -6.41 -2.11
N TYR A 85 -9.14 -6.34 -1.54
CA TYR A 85 -8.70 -7.32 -0.53
C TYR A 85 -9.64 -7.39 0.67
N GLY A 86 -10.27 -6.28 1.07
CA GLY A 86 -11.23 -6.25 2.17
C GLY A 86 -12.68 -6.62 1.80
N SER A 87 -13.02 -6.66 0.51
CA SER A 87 -14.41 -6.77 0.03
C SER A 87 -14.71 -8.01 -0.82
N GLU A 88 -13.71 -8.63 -1.45
CA GLU A 88 -13.93 -9.79 -2.29
C GLU A 88 -14.35 -11.04 -1.49
N LYS A 89 -15.19 -11.88 -2.11
CA LYS A 89 -15.59 -13.20 -1.57
C LYS A 89 -14.48 -14.26 -1.66
N ASN A 90 -13.28 -13.85 -2.07
CA ASN A 90 -12.12 -14.73 -2.15
C ASN A 90 -11.43 -14.82 -0.76
N ASN A 91 -10.38 -15.63 -0.66
CA ASN A 91 -9.69 -15.83 0.62
C ASN A 91 -8.77 -14.66 1.05
N SER A 92 -8.75 -13.55 0.30
CA SER A 92 -7.91 -12.38 0.62
C SER A 92 -8.40 -11.66 1.88
N LYS A 93 -9.72 -11.51 2.04
CA LYS A 93 -10.31 -10.90 3.23
C LYS A 93 -9.88 -11.66 4.49
N ASP A 94 -10.06 -12.97 4.48
CA ASP A 94 -9.67 -13.84 5.60
C ASP A 94 -8.16 -13.79 5.86
N THR A 95 -7.35 -13.70 4.80
CA THR A 95 -5.89 -13.51 4.92
C THR A 95 -5.57 -12.24 5.70
N PHE A 96 -6.13 -11.09 5.30
CA PHE A 96 -5.83 -9.81 5.93
C PHE A 96 -6.46 -9.68 7.32
N GLU A 97 -7.61 -10.31 7.58
CA GLU A 97 -8.17 -10.41 8.92
C GLU A 97 -7.25 -11.18 9.87
N ARG A 98 -6.70 -12.32 9.43
CA ARG A 98 -5.67 -13.05 10.20
C ARG A 98 -4.40 -12.23 10.36
N ALA A 99 -4.00 -11.49 9.33
CA ALA A 99 -2.76 -10.72 9.31
C ALA A 99 -2.80 -9.49 10.25
N ARG A 100 -3.99 -9.04 10.67
CA ARG A 100 -4.16 -7.96 11.67
C ARG A 100 -3.36 -8.20 12.95
N LYS A 101 -3.17 -9.46 13.37
CA LYS A 101 -2.37 -9.80 14.55
C LYS A 101 -0.89 -9.40 14.44
N TYR A 102 -0.39 -9.15 13.23
CA TYR A 102 0.95 -8.63 12.96
C TYR A 102 0.98 -7.10 12.76
N GLY A 103 -0.15 -6.42 12.96
CA GLY A 103 -0.30 -4.98 12.78
C GLY A 103 -0.53 -4.56 11.32
N ILE A 104 -0.96 -5.48 10.45
CA ILE A 104 -1.31 -5.15 9.06
C ILE A 104 -2.76 -4.67 9.03
N SER A 105 -2.94 -3.43 8.58
CA SER A 105 -4.26 -2.81 8.42
C SER A 105 -4.41 -2.30 6.98
N LEU A 106 -5.45 -2.78 6.30
CA LEU A 106 -5.78 -2.33 4.94
C LEU A 106 -6.20 -0.86 4.94
N ASP A 107 -7.02 -0.45 5.90
CA ASP A 107 -7.50 0.93 6.01
C ASP A 107 -6.34 1.91 6.24
N HIS A 108 -5.40 1.54 7.11
CA HIS A 108 -4.22 2.36 7.35
C HIS A 108 -3.35 2.52 6.10
N ALA A 109 -3.17 1.45 5.32
CA ALA A 109 -2.44 1.53 4.06
C ALA A 109 -3.15 2.41 3.03
N ILE A 110 -4.48 2.31 2.92
CA ILE A 110 -5.30 3.18 2.06
C ILE A 110 -5.13 4.66 2.47
N ASP A 111 -5.16 4.96 3.77
CA ASP A 111 -4.93 6.32 4.28
C ASP A 111 -3.55 6.84 3.88
N LEU A 112 -2.50 6.01 3.97
CA LEU A 112 -1.16 6.36 3.53
C LEU A 112 -1.12 6.64 2.02
N PHE A 113 -1.76 5.81 1.19
CA PHE A 113 -1.84 6.06 -0.25
C PHE A 113 -2.55 7.37 -0.55
N ASN A 114 -3.63 7.68 0.17
CA ASN A 114 -4.36 8.95 0.03
C ASN A 114 -3.51 10.17 0.41
N GLN A 115 -2.69 10.07 1.48
CA GLN A 115 -1.78 11.15 1.88
C GLN A 115 -0.74 11.44 0.80
N ILE A 116 -0.09 10.40 0.26
CA ILE A 116 0.86 10.52 -0.86
C ILE A 116 0.17 11.12 -2.08
N ARG A 117 -1.02 10.62 -2.42
CA ARG A 117 -1.82 11.10 -3.56
C ARG A 117 -2.15 12.58 -3.43
N LEU A 118 -2.56 13.05 -2.26
CA LEU A 118 -2.95 14.44 -2.02
C LEU A 118 -1.74 15.38 -2.20
N LYS A 119 -0.61 15.03 -1.58
CA LYS A 119 0.64 15.77 -1.74
C LYS A 119 1.08 15.84 -3.21
N ALA A 120 1.04 14.72 -3.94
CA ALA A 120 1.39 14.70 -5.35
C ALA A 120 0.44 15.56 -6.21
N ALA A 121 -0.86 15.51 -5.92
CA ALA A 121 -1.86 16.30 -6.65
C ALA A 121 -1.73 17.81 -6.42
N ASP A 122 -1.32 18.24 -5.23
CA ASP A 122 -1.10 19.66 -4.96
C ASP A 122 0.12 20.22 -5.73
N CYS A 123 1.10 19.39 -6.07
CA CYS A 123 2.17 19.77 -7.00
C CYS A 123 1.70 19.94 -8.45
N GLN A 124 0.53 19.44 -8.84
CA GLN A 124 0.01 19.64 -10.20
C GLN A 124 -0.69 21.00 -10.36
N LYS A 125 -1.13 21.63 -9.26
CA LYS A 125 -1.85 22.91 -9.30
C LYS A 125 -0.83 24.04 -9.51
N PRO A 126 -0.79 24.71 -10.67
CA PRO A 126 0.00 25.92 -10.81
C PRO A 126 -0.60 26.98 -9.89
N GLU A 127 0.24 27.85 -9.32
CA GLU A 127 -0.20 29.04 -8.60
C GLU A 127 -1.26 29.80 -9.42
N GLN A 128 -2.54 29.70 -9.04
CA GLN A 128 -3.48 30.79 -9.27
C GLN A 128 -3.16 31.91 -8.25
N ARG A 129 -1.94 32.46 -8.30
CA ARG A 129 -1.59 33.68 -7.55
C ARG A 129 -2.01 34.88 -8.37
N GLY A 130 -3.18 35.40 -7.99
CA GLY A 130 -3.49 36.82 -8.00
C GLY A 130 -3.42 37.53 -9.36
N VAL A 131 -4.54 37.49 -10.09
CA VAL A 131 -4.87 38.66 -10.92
C VAL A 131 -5.94 39.46 -10.19
N HIS A 132 -5.49 40.37 -9.33
CA HIS A 132 -6.28 41.51 -8.90
C HIS A 132 -6.61 42.33 -10.16
N HIS A 133 -7.80 42.15 -10.73
CA HIS A 133 -8.37 43.16 -11.62
C HIS A 133 -8.98 44.25 -10.73
N GLY A 134 -8.14 45.21 -10.37
CA GLY A 134 -8.61 46.55 -10.05
C GLY A 134 -8.72 47.36 -11.33
N ASN A 135 -9.94 47.72 -11.69
CA ASN A 135 -10.31 49.00 -12.29
C ASN A 135 -11.82 49.15 -12.25
#